data_AF-A0A6J1P5U0-F1
#
_entry.id   AF-A0A6J1P5U0-F1
#
_cell.length_a   1.000
_cell.length_b   1.000
_cell.length_c   1.000
_cell.angle_alpha   90.00
_cell.angle_beta   90.00
_cell.angle_gamma   90.00
#
_symmetry.space_group_name_H-M   'P 1'
#
loop_
_entity.id
_entity.type
_entity.pdbx_description
1 polymer ?
#
loop_
_entity_poly.entity_id
_entity_poly.type
_entity_poly.pdbx_seq_one_letter_code
_entity_poly.pdbx_strand_id
1 'polypeptide(L)'
;MANTDFRKDAVRPRSVYTAHSYNQEESSLSTFQDYSKFLEGGLGQAELVGASGWQPPWRAPLQRKAPFYPGDDIFHADTWRELEVTDGIGAATYNVSVTPHGTVCMRLRDRVKVDMTIDGAVRLTNAKNNIILALSRSGASAALIHPNGRVYQYGSRVEIQARHQQGNNKYAKMWYKGVSFTAEQCALVYLVDAAGTRTTTDTFLDMSQDFTLNVFYNESRHGPSYVNEALSLLQAVQYWLTDDGIDNWIINNVRVSQTSDGLVRVHRCSHKYQLRTSPSNGSASITSPFLHCTASLGQTQHLFVRRGERRMHFDGNSFIVRNAGHSAGFDDKNQLKVY
;
A
#
# COMPACT_ATOMS: atom_id res chain seq x y z
N MET A 1 41.55 58.80 7.38
CA MET A 1 40.30 58.63 6.63
C MET A 1 40.21 57.17 6.19
N ALA A 2 39.56 56.34 7.01
CA ALA A 2 39.38 54.91 6.76
C ALA A 2 37.87 54.68 6.60
N ASN A 3 37.45 54.20 5.43
CA ASN A 3 36.05 53.96 5.11
C ASN A 3 35.77 52.46 5.32
N THR A 4 34.93 52.15 6.30
CA THR A 4 34.49 50.80 6.66
C THR A 4 33.18 50.48 5.95
N ASP A 5 33.20 49.51 5.03
CA ASP A 5 32.00 48.96 4.38
C ASP A 5 31.26 48.00 5.32
N PHE A 6 30.08 48.43 5.79
CA PHE A 6 29.08 47.58 6.43
C PHE A 6 28.20 46.93 5.36
N ARG A 7 28.32 45.60 5.17
CA ARG A 7 27.31 44.81 4.47
C ARG A 7 26.10 44.62 5.38
N LYS A 8 24.95 45.18 4.98
CA LYS A 8 23.63 44.94 5.58
C LYS A 8 23.02 43.66 4.99
N ASP A 9 22.59 42.76 5.87
CA ASP A 9 21.79 41.60 5.53
C ASP A 9 20.41 42.00 4.99
N ALA A 10 20.05 41.49 3.81
CA ALA A 10 18.74 41.67 3.21
C ALA A 10 17.75 40.64 3.79
N VAL A 11 16.91 41.11 4.72
CA VAL A 11 15.76 40.38 5.26
C VAL A 11 14.71 40.22 4.15
N ARG A 12 14.39 38.98 3.78
CA ARG A 12 13.28 38.67 2.85
C ARG A 12 11.92 38.88 3.54
N PRO A 13 10.95 39.55 2.90
CA PRO A 13 9.65 39.80 3.50
C PRO A 13 8.80 38.51 3.54
N ARG A 14 8.19 38.25 4.71
CA ARG A 14 7.18 37.20 4.90
C ARG A 14 5.89 37.62 4.17
N SER A 15 5.39 36.75 3.31
CA SER A 15 4.05 36.89 2.73
C SER A 15 3.00 36.71 3.83
N VAL A 16 2.16 37.73 3.96
CA VAL A 16 0.95 37.82 4.77
C VAL A 16 -0.24 37.55 3.82
N TYR A 17 -1.35 37.02 4.34
CA TYR A 17 -2.51 36.38 3.67
C TYR A 17 -2.32 34.85 3.51
N THR A 18 -3.06 33.96 4.17
CA THR A 18 -4.47 34.00 4.58
C THR A 18 -4.67 33.27 5.92
N ALA A 19 -5.30 33.95 6.87
CA ALA A 19 -5.87 33.35 8.07
C ALA A 19 -7.29 32.85 7.76
N HIS A 20 -7.64 31.63 8.17
CA HIS A 20 -9.04 31.25 8.33
C HIS A 20 -9.26 30.74 9.74
N SER A 21 -9.95 31.59 10.50
CA SER A 21 -10.49 31.38 11.82
C SER A 21 -11.68 30.41 11.75
N TYR A 22 -11.77 29.53 12.75
CA TYR A 22 -12.95 28.75 13.08
C TYR A 22 -14.06 29.67 13.65
N ASN A 23 -15.25 29.70 13.03
CA ASN A 23 -16.53 29.31 13.65
C ASN A 23 -17.77 29.86 12.89
N GLN A 24 -18.82 29.03 12.93
CA GLN A 24 -20.25 29.32 12.74
C GLN A 24 -20.78 29.60 11.32
N GLU A 25 -21.32 28.55 10.71
CA GLU A 25 -22.67 28.55 10.12
C GLU A 25 -23.21 27.11 10.09
N GLU A 26 -24.07 26.79 11.07
CA GLU A 26 -25.02 25.68 11.01
C GLU A 26 -26.11 26.02 10.00
N SER A 27 -26.29 25.21 8.96
CA SER A 27 -27.59 24.87 8.33
C SER A 27 -27.39 24.24 6.94
N SER A 28 -27.16 22.92 6.89
CA SER A 28 -27.55 22.02 5.77
C SER A 28 -26.84 20.66 5.88
N LEU A 29 -27.01 19.98 7.03
CA LEU A 29 -26.66 18.56 7.18
C LEU A 29 -27.88 17.80 7.66
N SER A 30 -28.88 17.69 6.79
CA SER A 30 -30.08 16.88 7.02
C SER A 30 -30.47 16.13 5.74
N THR A 31 -29.55 15.35 5.17
CA THR A 31 -29.90 14.37 4.10
C THR A 31 -28.91 13.20 4.00
N PHE A 32 -28.43 12.66 5.12
CA PHE A 32 -27.67 11.39 5.13
C PHE A 32 -27.91 10.55 6.40
N GLN A 33 -29.16 10.55 6.88
CA GLN A 33 -29.63 9.66 7.94
C GLN A 33 -30.99 9.09 7.54
N ASP A 34 -31.02 8.07 6.67
CA ASP A 34 -32.20 7.19 6.51
C ASP A 34 -31.89 5.94 5.66
N TYR A 35 -30.93 5.13 6.11
CA TYR A 35 -30.74 3.77 5.59
C TYR A 35 -30.82 2.67 6.67
N SER A 36 -31.26 3.02 7.88
CA SER A 36 -31.36 2.10 9.02
C SER A 36 -32.80 1.74 9.42
N LYS A 37 -33.81 1.98 8.56
CA LYS A 37 -35.23 1.73 8.87
C LYS A 37 -35.94 0.68 7.98
N PHE A 38 -35.20 -0.10 7.18
CA PHE A 38 -35.81 -1.12 6.31
C PHE A 38 -35.43 -2.58 6.65
N LEU A 39 -35.13 -2.87 7.92
CA LEU A 39 -34.76 -4.22 8.35
C LEU A 39 -35.45 -4.67 9.63
N GLU A 40 -36.71 -4.27 9.81
CA GLU A 40 -37.56 -4.78 10.89
C GLU A 40 -38.92 -5.18 10.31
N GLY A 41 -39.15 -6.49 10.17
CA GLY A 41 -40.39 -7.00 9.58
C GLY A 41 -40.39 -8.51 9.36
N GLY A 42 -40.65 -9.27 10.43
CA GLY A 42 -41.47 -10.49 10.37
C GLY A 42 -40.78 -11.82 10.06
N LEU A 43 -40.54 -12.64 11.08
CA LEU A 43 -40.61 -14.09 10.95
C LEU A 43 -41.50 -14.66 12.08
N GLY A 44 -42.56 -15.32 11.65
CA GLY A 44 -43.53 -16.01 12.49
C GLY A 44 -42.96 -17.31 13.08
N GLN A 45 -43.71 -17.80 14.07
CA GLN A 45 -43.51 -19.01 14.86
C GLN A 45 -43.13 -20.26 14.05
N ALA A 46 -42.15 -21.00 14.55
CA ALA A 46 -42.08 -22.45 14.42
C ALA A 46 -41.42 -23.04 15.69
N GLU A 47 -42.00 -24.14 16.16
CA GLU A 47 -41.83 -24.77 17.46
C GLU A 47 -40.46 -25.43 17.71
N LEU A 48 -40.17 -25.61 19.00
CA LEU A 48 -39.04 -26.31 19.62
C LEU A 48 -39.03 -27.82 19.34
N VAL A 49 -37.88 -28.40 18.94
CA VAL A 49 -37.41 -29.72 19.43
C VAL A 49 -35.87 -29.82 19.31
N GLY A 50 -35.19 -30.27 20.39
CA GLY A 50 -33.99 -31.11 20.28
C GLY A 50 -32.63 -30.49 20.61
N ALA A 51 -32.09 -30.87 21.77
CA ALA A 51 -30.82 -30.42 22.33
C ALA A 51 -29.56 -30.95 21.63
N SER A 52 -28.51 -30.11 21.51
CA SER A 52 -27.12 -30.34 21.95
C SER A 52 -26.14 -29.37 21.26
N GLY A 53 -25.33 -28.65 22.05
CA GLY A 53 -24.19 -27.87 21.54
C GLY A 53 -24.30 -26.35 21.68
N TRP A 54 -24.31 -25.82 22.90
CA TRP A 54 -24.05 -24.40 23.15
C TRP A 54 -22.57 -24.08 22.89
N GLN A 55 -22.28 -23.20 21.93
CA GLN A 55 -20.97 -22.55 21.71
C GLN A 55 -21.13 -21.04 21.97
N PRO A 56 -20.18 -20.37 22.66
CA PRO A 56 -20.28 -18.94 22.95
C PRO A 56 -20.15 -18.07 21.68
N PRO A 57 -20.79 -16.88 21.64
CA PRO A 57 -21.07 -16.13 20.41
C PRO A 57 -19.87 -15.44 19.74
N TRP A 58 -18.64 -15.67 20.20
CA TRP A 58 -17.43 -15.02 19.68
C TRP A 58 -16.68 -15.83 18.59
N ARG A 59 -17.25 -16.95 18.13
CA ARG A 59 -16.67 -17.81 17.08
C ARG A 59 -17.67 -18.19 15.98
N ALA A 60 -18.40 -17.21 15.43
CA ALA A 60 -19.11 -17.41 14.17
C ALA A 60 -18.27 -16.82 13.03
N PRO A 61 -17.80 -17.60 12.04
CA PRO A 61 -17.20 -17.02 10.85
C PRO A 61 -18.32 -16.32 10.08
N LEU A 62 -18.25 -15.00 9.99
CA LEU A 62 -19.07 -14.24 9.07
C LEU A 62 -18.68 -14.68 7.65
N GLN A 63 -19.47 -15.58 7.05
CA GLN A 63 -19.36 -15.90 5.63
C GLN A 63 -19.80 -14.69 4.81
N ARG A 64 -18.90 -13.71 4.66
CA ARG A 64 -18.97 -12.79 3.53
C ARG A 64 -18.50 -13.60 2.32
N LYS A 65 -19.39 -13.82 1.35
CA LYS A 65 -18.97 -14.26 0.00
C LYS A 65 -17.90 -13.28 -0.47
N ALA A 66 -16.64 -13.72 -0.47
CA ALA A 66 -15.58 -12.99 -1.12
C ALA A 66 -15.94 -12.91 -2.62
N PRO A 67 -15.76 -11.75 -3.28
CA PRO A 67 -15.78 -11.73 -4.74
C PRO A 67 -14.79 -12.80 -5.22
N PHE A 68 -15.23 -13.64 -6.14
CA PHE A 68 -14.36 -14.60 -6.81
C PHE A 68 -13.28 -13.82 -7.54
N TYR A 69 -12.09 -13.76 -6.96
CA TYR A 69 -10.87 -13.44 -7.68
C TYR A 69 -10.37 -14.77 -8.24
N PRO A 70 -10.02 -14.86 -9.53
CA PRO A 70 -9.33 -16.04 -10.04
C PRO A 70 -8.16 -16.35 -9.10
N GLY A 71 -8.23 -17.50 -8.45
CA GLY A 71 -7.26 -17.94 -7.47
C GLY A 71 -5.91 -18.23 -8.10
N ASP A 72 -4.89 -18.11 -7.25
CA ASP A 72 -3.57 -18.73 -7.36
C ASP A 72 -2.64 -18.22 -8.49
N ASP A 73 -2.21 -16.97 -8.34
CA ASP A 73 -0.90 -16.51 -8.81
C ASP A 73 0.14 -16.54 -7.66
N ILE A 74 -0.06 -17.43 -6.67
CA ILE A 74 0.93 -17.74 -5.65
C ILE A 74 1.95 -18.68 -6.31
N PHE A 75 3.08 -18.12 -6.75
CA PHE A 75 4.22 -18.82 -7.37
C PHE A 75 3.97 -19.50 -8.72
N HIS A 76 3.41 -18.81 -9.72
CA HIS A 76 3.71 -19.19 -11.10
C HIS A 76 5.14 -18.74 -11.49
N ALA A 77 6.11 -19.52 -11.02
CA ALA A 77 7.47 -19.55 -11.56
C ALA A 77 7.48 -20.11 -13.00
N ASP A 78 6.48 -20.93 -13.36
CA ASP A 78 6.54 -21.79 -14.55
C ASP A 78 6.10 -21.16 -15.88
N THR A 79 5.66 -19.90 -15.89
CA THR A 79 5.38 -19.15 -17.14
C THR A 79 6.20 -17.88 -17.29
N TRP A 80 7.32 -17.78 -16.58
CA TRP A 80 8.39 -16.86 -16.95
C TRP A 80 9.25 -17.55 -18.00
N ARG A 81 8.80 -17.56 -19.27
CA ARG A 81 9.75 -17.80 -20.36
C ARG A 81 10.76 -16.66 -20.30
N GLU A 82 12.02 -16.99 -19.99
CA GLU A 82 13.14 -16.09 -20.25
C GLU A 82 13.08 -15.78 -21.75
N LEU A 83 12.60 -14.58 -22.09
CA LEU A 83 12.69 -14.06 -23.44
C LEU A 83 14.17 -13.74 -23.64
N GLU A 84 14.89 -14.67 -24.26
CA GLU A 84 16.22 -14.43 -24.79
C GLU A 84 16.18 -13.12 -25.57
N VAL A 85 17.05 -12.20 -25.18
CA VAL A 85 17.22 -10.91 -25.83
C VAL A 85 17.80 -11.17 -27.21
N THR A 86 16.94 -11.38 -28.21
CA THR A 86 17.36 -11.28 -29.61
C THR A 86 17.53 -9.81 -29.93
N ASP A 87 18.79 -9.41 -30.13
CA ASP A 87 19.20 -8.11 -30.64
C ASP A 87 18.33 -7.67 -31.82
N GLY A 88 17.81 -6.45 -31.73
CA GLY A 88 17.18 -5.75 -32.84
C GLY A 88 15.82 -5.17 -32.53
N ILE A 89 15.80 -3.90 -32.07
CA ILE A 89 14.88 -2.79 -32.39
C ILE A 89 13.34 -3.02 -32.31
N GLY A 90 12.84 -4.24 -32.08
CA GLY A 90 11.43 -4.63 -31.96
C GLY A 90 11.06 -5.31 -30.64
N ALA A 91 12.02 -5.50 -29.71
CA ALA A 91 11.82 -6.21 -28.44
C ALA A 91 10.89 -5.49 -27.43
N ALA A 92 10.64 -4.19 -27.61
CA ALA A 92 9.90 -3.37 -26.65
C ALA A 92 8.40 -3.68 -26.54
N THR A 93 7.78 -4.22 -27.59
CA THR A 93 6.33 -4.50 -27.65
C THR A 93 5.98 -5.93 -27.23
N TYR A 94 6.91 -6.89 -27.36
CA TYR A 94 6.67 -8.30 -27.00
C TYR A 94 6.56 -8.54 -25.49
N ASN A 95 7.01 -7.57 -24.70
CA ASN A 95 7.01 -7.62 -23.25
C ASN A 95 5.71 -7.08 -22.63
N VAL A 96 4.78 -6.57 -23.45
CA VAL A 96 3.48 -6.04 -23.01
C VAL A 96 2.36 -6.81 -23.69
N SER A 97 1.39 -7.25 -22.91
CA SER A 97 0.25 -8.06 -23.38
C SER A 97 -1.05 -7.61 -22.73
N VAL A 98 -2.18 -7.91 -23.35
CA VAL A 98 -3.50 -7.74 -22.75
C VAL A 98 -3.95 -9.08 -22.17
N THR A 99 -4.38 -9.08 -20.92
CA THR A 99 -4.91 -10.28 -20.27
C THR A 99 -6.37 -10.51 -20.68
N PRO A 100 -6.89 -11.75 -20.55
CA PRO A 100 -8.33 -12.02 -20.71
C PRO A 100 -9.24 -11.22 -19.76
N HIS A 101 -8.67 -10.61 -18.71
CA HIS A 101 -9.36 -9.76 -17.75
C HIS A 101 -9.36 -8.28 -18.16
N GLY A 102 -8.99 -7.94 -19.40
CA GLY A 102 -9.01 -6.56 -19.87
C GLY A 102 -8.03 -5.66 -19.13
N THR A 103 -6.90 -6.22 -18.69
CA THR A 103 -5.78 -5.47 -18.09
C THR A 103 -4.54 -5.57 -18.95
N VAL A 104 -3.64 -4.60 -18.84
CA VAL A 104 -2.34 -4.61 -19.50
C VAL A 104 -1.31 -5.25 -18.56
N CYS A 105 -0.57 -6.23 -19.05
CA CYS A 105 0.45 -6.96 -18.31
C CYS A 105 1.80 -6.76 -19.01
N MET A 106 2.77 -6.19 -18.30
CA MET A 106 4.13 -6.00 -18.77
C MET A 106 5.11 -6.87 -17.99
N ARG A 107 5.86 -7.70 -18.69
CA ARG A 107 6.95 -8.52 -18.13
C ARG A 107 8.28 -7.84 -18.42
N LEU A 108 9.00 -7.52 -17.37
CA LEU A 108 10.28 -6.81 -17.39
C LEU A 108 11.43 -7.77 -17.04
N ARG A 109 12.67 -7.29 -17.21
CA ARG A 109 13.87 -8.05 -16.82
C ARG A 109 13.85 -8.38 -15.32
N ASP A 110 14.63 -9.39 -14.93
CA ASP A 110 14.81 -9.79 -13.53
C ASP A 110 13.52 -10.22 -12.81
N ARG A 111 12.59 -10.83 -13.56
CA ARG A 111 11.31 -11.38 -13.05
C ARG A 111 10.44 -10.32 -12.37
N VAL A 112 10.41 -9.11 -12.95
CA VAL A 112 9.51 -8.05 -12.52
C VAL A 112 8.31 -7.98 -13.47
N LYS A 113 7.09 -7.94 -12.92
CA LYS A 113 5.82 -7.82 -13.65
C LYS A 113 5.12 -6.52 -13.25
N VAL A 114 4.59 -5.77 -14.21
CA VAL A 114 3.71 -4.63 -13.98
C VAL A 114 2.36 -4.93 -14.62
N ASP A 115 1.33 -5.10 -13.82
CA ASP A 115 -0.06 -5.18 -14.26
C ASP A 115 -0.72 -3.80 -14.08
N MET A 116 -1.51 -3.39 -15.07
CA MET A 116 -2.19 -2.10 -15.13
C MET A 116 -3.63 -2.28 -15.58
N THR A 117 -4.57 -1.65 -14.88
CA THR A 117 -5.96 -1.57 -15.35
C THR A 117 -6.11 -0.41 -16.34
N ILE A 118 -7.18 -0.43 -17.14
CA ILE A 118 -7.49 0.64 -18.11
C ILE A 118 -7.76 2.01 -17.46
N ASP A 119 -8.02 2.04 -16.15
CA ASP A 119 -8.19 3.26 -15.36
C ASP A 119 -7.00 3.57 -14.44
N GLY A 120 -5.88 2.87 -14.64
CA GLY A 120 -4.58 3.26 -14.09
C GLY A 120 -4.31 2.78 -12.66
N ALA A 121 -5.03 1.78 -12.16
CA ALA A 121 -4.54 1.00 -11.02
C ALA A 121 -3.29 0.20 -11.45
N VAL A 122 -2.36 -0.01 -10.53
CA VAL A 122 -1.07 -0.63 -10.81
C VAL A 122 -0.77 -1.71 -9.78
N ARG A 123 -0.35 -2.88 -10.23
CA ARG A 123 0.23 -3.95 -9.39
C ARG A 123 1.61 -4.31 -9.92
N LEU A 124 2.62 -4.19 -9.07
CA LEU A 124 4.03 -4.41 -9.38
C LEU A 124 4.51 -5.62 -8.58
N THR A 125 4.91 -6.68 -9.28
CA THR A 125 5.40 -7.93 -8.69
C THR A 125 6.88 -8.09 -8.99
N ASN A 126 7.70 -8.26 -7.97
CA ASN A 126 9.09 -8.68 -8.08
C ASN A 126 9.19 -10.10 -7.52
N ALA A 127 9.12 -11.07 -8.42
CA ALA A 127 9.08 -12.48 -8.07
C ALA A 127 10.41 -12.98 -7.50
N LYS A 128 11.53 -12.36 -7.87
CA LYS A 128 12.86 -12.72 -7.35
C LYS A 128 12.94 -12.57 -5.84
N ASN A 129 12.35 -11.52 -5.29
CA ASN A 129 12.42 -11.18 -3.86
C ASN A 129 11.09 -11.36 -3.11
N ASN A 130 10.07 -11.94 -3.74
CA ASN A 130 8.73 -12.09 -3.18
C ASN A 130 8.12 -10.77 -2.71
N ILE A 131 8.23 -9.73 -3.54
CA ILE A 131 7.72 -8.39 -3.26
C ILE A 131 6.53 -8.11 -4.17
N ILE A 132 5.42 -7.66 -3.60
CA ILE A 132 4.25 -7.23 -4.36
C ILE A 132 3.82 -5.86 -3.85
N LEU A 133 3.66 -4.91 -4.76
CA LEU A 133 3.14 -3.58 -4.50
C LEU A 133 1.85 -3.40 -5.30
N ALA A 134 0.83 -2.78 -4.72
CA ALA A 134 -0.36 -2.39 -5.45
C ALA A 134 -0.82 -0.99 -5.05
N LEU A 135 -1.39 -0.28 -6.02
CA LEU A 135 -1.96 1.05 -5.86
C LEU A 135 -3.26 1.13 -6.67
N SER A 136 -4.35 1.52 -6.02
CA SER A 136 -5.65 1.67 -6.69
C SER A 136 -5.65 2.82 -7.69
N ARG A 137 -6.65 2.87 -8.58
CA ARG A 137 -6.84 3.96 -9.57
C ARG A 137 -6.85 5.36 -8.95
N SER A 138 -7.43 5.51 -7.76
CA SER A 138 -7.50 6.77 -7.01
C SER A 138 -6.25 7.03 -6.19
N GLY A 139 -5.48 5.98 -5.89
CA GLY A 139 -4.39 5.99 -4.92
C GLY A 139 -4.84 6.08 -3.46
N ALA A 140 -6.16 6.02 -3.21
CA ALA A 140 -6.76 6.00 -1.88
C ALA A 140 -6.69 4.63 -1.19
N SER A 141 -6.17 3.61 -1.88
CA SER A 141 -5.81 2.31 -1.33
C SER A 141 -4.44 1.89 -1.88
N ALA A 142 -3.61 1.30 -1.02
CA ALA A 142 -2.27 0.84 -1.36
C ALA A 142 -1.90 -0.40 -0.55
N ALA A 143 -1.11 -1.30 -1.14
CA ALA A 143 -0.69 -2.53 -0.49
C ALA A 143 0.79 -2.83 -0.78
N LEU A 144 1.51 -3.27 0.24
CA LEU A 144 2.86 -3.80 0.14
C LEU A 144 2.92 -5.16 0.84
N ILE A 145 3.41 -6.16 0.11
CA ILE A 145 3.85 -7.45 0.64
C ILE A 145 5.35 -7.52 0.40
N HIS A 146 6.11 -7.72 1.47
CA HIS A 146 7.56 -7.80 1.45
C HIS A 146 8.02 -8.82 2.52
N PRO A 147 9.20 -9.45 2.39
CA PRO A 147 9.63 -10.43 3.41
C PRO A 147 9.76 -9.83 4.82
N ASN A 148 10.14 -8.56 4.97
CA ASN A 148 10.15 -7.85 6.27
C ASN A 148 8.76 -7.46 6.80
N GLY A 149 7.69 -7.60 6.01
CA GLY A 149 6.36 -7.27 6.49
C GLY A 149 5.34 -6.90 5.43
N ARG A 150 4.13 -6.62 5.89
CA ARG A 150 2.94 -6.34 5.09
C ARG A 150 2.33 -5.02 5.53
N VAL A 151 1.89 -4.23 4.56
CA VAL A 151 1.26 -2.92 4.79
C VAL A 151 0.03 -2.83 3.91
N TYR A 152 -1.12 -2.55 4.51
CA TYR A 152 -2.37 -2.35 3.79
C TYR A 152 -3.02 -1.05 4.21
N GLN A 153 -3.09 -0.11 3.26
CA GLN A 153 -3.79 1.15 3.42
C GLN A 153 -5.13 1.08 2.66
N TYR A 154 -6.21 1.37 3.36
CA TYR A 154 -7.56 1.44 2.80
C TYR A 154 -8.31 2.61 3.44
N GLY A 155 -8.65 3.60 2.61
CA GLY A 155 -9.24 4.85 3.05
C GLY A 155 -8.40 5.51 4.16
N SER A 156 -9.02 5.73 5.32
CA SER A 156 -8.37 6.44 6.42
C SER A 156 -7.61 5.54 7.42
N ARG A 157 -7.31 4.28 7.08
CA ARG A 157 -6.60 3.33 7.96
C ARG A 157 -5.36 2.74 7.28
N VAL A 158 -4.37 2.36 8.07
CA VAL A 158 -3.20 1.58 7.62
C VAL A 158 -2.97 0.45 8.61
N GLU A 159 -3.08 -0.79 8.14
CA GLU A 159 -2.72 -2.00 8.87
C GLU A 159 -1.29 -2.39 8.50
N ILE A 160 -0.50 -2.79 9.50
CA ILE A 160 0.93 -3.05 9.36
C ILE A 160 1.25 -4.32 10.15
N GLN A 161 1.96 -5.25 9.51
CA GLN A 161 2.59 -6.40 10.15
C GLN A 161 4.07 -6.33 9.81
N ALA A 162 4.92 -6.11 10.81
CA ALA A 162 6.35 -6.27 10.69
C ALA A 162 6.74 -7.71 11.02
N ARG A 163 7.46 -8.36 10.10
CA ARG A 163 7.87 -9.76 10.23
C ARG A 163 9.24 -9.83 10.87
N HIS A 164 9.29 -10.50 12.01
CA HIS A 164 10.53 -10.73 12.73
C HIS A 164 11.08 -12.12 12.36
N GLN A 165 12.37 -12.21 12.01
CA GLN A 165 12.96 -13.44 11.47
C GLN A 165 12.92 -14.61 12.46
N GLN A 166 13.02 -14.32 13.76
CA GLN A 166 12.98 -15.33 14.84
C GLN A 166 11.55 -15.59 15.35
N GLY A 167 10.52 -15.12 14.64
CA GLY A 167 9.13 -15.14 15.08
C GLY A 167 8.78 -13.95 15.98
N ASN A 168 7.57 -13.95 16.54
CA ASN A 168 6.97 -12.83 17.29
C ASN A 168 6.72 -11.57 16.44
N ASN A 169 5.84 -11.70 15.45
CA ASN A 169 5.49 -10.60 14.55
C ASN A 169 4.95 -9.39 15.32
N LYS A 170 5.26 -8.18 14.83
CA LYS A 170 4.79 -6.93 15.42
C LYS A 170 3.69 -6.35 14.55
N TYR A 171 2.67 -5.79 15.17
CA TYR A 171 1.51 -5.25 14.48
C TYR A 171 1.35 -3.76 14.81
N ALA A 172 0.97 -2.97 13.82
CA ALA A 172 0.55 -1.59 14.02
C ALA A 172 -0.67 -1.24 13.17
N LYS A 173 -1.51 -0.36 13.70
CA LYS A 173 -2.70 0.16 13.05
C LYS A 173 -2.72 1.68 13.18
N MET A 174 -2.55 2.38 12.06
CA MET A 174 -2.66 3.84 12.01
C MET A 174 -4.11 4.23 11.67
N TRP A 175 -4.74 5.01 12.55
CA TRP A 175 -6.15 5.38 12.41
C TRP A 175 -6.47 6.67 13.18
N TYR A 176 -7.74 7.08 13.19
CA TYR A 176 -8.14 8.37 13.73
C TYR A 176 -7.75 8.57 15.20
N LYS A 177 -7.76 7.52 16.02
CA LYS A 177 -7.36 7.60 17.45
C LYS A 177 -5.85 7.71 17.66
N GLY A 178 -5.01 7.29 16.72
CA GLY A 178 -3.56 7.28 16.89
C GLY A 178 -2.89 6.11 16.18
N VAL A 179 -1.87 5.53 16.81
CA VAL A 179 -1.23 4.29 16.36
C VAL A 179 -1.38 3.22 17.42
N SER A 180 -2.19 2.22 17.14
CA SER A 180 -2.32 1.04 18.00
C SER A 180 -1.24 0.03 17.60
N PHE A 181 -0.62 -0.65 18.56
CA PHE A 181 0.42 -1.61 18.27
C PHE A 181 0.49 -2.73 19.31
N THR A 182 0.99 -3.89 18.88
CA THR A 182 1.21 -5.06 19.73
C THR A 182 2.26 -5.99 19.13
N ALA A 183 2.59 -7.06 19.83
CA ALA A 183 3.40 -8.16 19.36
C ALA A 183 2.60 -9.46 19.48
N GLU A 184 2.89 -10.43 18.63
CA GLU A 184 2.25 -11.76 18.64
C GLU A 184 2.34 -12.47 20.01
N GLN A 185 3.44 -12.29 20.73
CA GLN A 185 3.67 -12.82 22.07
C GLN A 185 3.33 -11.81 23.19
N CYS A 186 2.70 -10.67 22.87
CA CYS A 186 2.28 -9.70 23.86
C CYS A 186 0.79 -9.86 24.17
N ALA A 187 0.45 -9.96 25.46
CA ALA A 187 -0.94 -10.07 25.91
C ALA A 187 -1.71 -8.75 25.77
N LEU A 188 -1.01 -7.62 25.69
CA LEU A 188 -1.61 -6.29 25.68
C LEU A 188 -1.49 -5.63 24.31
N VAL A 189 -2.47 -4.80 24.00
CA VAL A 189 -2.43 -3.86 22.88
C VAL A 189 -2.23 -2.47 23.43
N TYR A 190 -1.32 -1.72 22.82
CA TYR A 190 -1.01 -0.36 23.20
C TYR A 190 -1.51 0.62 22.15
N LEU A 191 -1.74 1.85 22.55
CA LEU A 191 -2.13 2.97 21.71
C LEU A 191 -1.24 4.15 22.03
N VAL A 192 -0.62 4.72 21.00
CA VAL A 192 0.08 6.01 21.06
C VAL A 192 -0.80 7.08 20.44
N ASP A 193 -1.21 8.06 21.25
CA ASP A 193 -1.94 9.23 20.79
C ASP A 193 -1.46 10.53 21.43
N ALA A 194 -2.25 11.61 21.28
CA ALA A 194 -1.94 12.92 21.81
C ALA A 194 -1.86 12.97 23.36
N ALA A 195 -2.38 11.96 24.06
CA ALA A 195 -2.26 11.82 25.51
C ALA A 195 -1.09 10.92 25.93
N GLY A 196 -0.31 10.40 24.98
CA GLY A 196 0.80 9.49 25.22
C GLY A 196 0.44 8.02 24.99
N THR A 197 1.09 7.13 25.74
CA THR A 197 1.00 5.67 25.54
C THR A 197 0.08 5.05 26.60
N ARG A 198 -0.93 4.30 26.17
CA ARG A 198 -1.85 3.56 27.06
C ARG A 198 -2.24 2.20 26.47
N THR A 199 -2.88 1.36 27.27
CA THR A 199 -3.45 0.10 26.79
C THR A 199 -4.79 0.33 26.07
N THR A 200 -5.15 -0.59 25.17
CA THR A 200 -6.40 -0.56 24.41
C THR A 200 -6.85 -1.99 24.07
N THR A 201 -8.03 -2.12 23.45
CA THR A 201 -8.65 -3.39 23.03
C THR A 201 -8.76 -3.50 21.50
N ASP A 202 -7.92 -2.76 20.79
CA ASP A 202 -7.91 -2.79 19.33
C ASP A 202 -7.55 -4.15 18.77
N THR A 203 -8.19 -4.49 17.65
CA THR A 203 -7.89 -5.66 16.84
C THR A 203 -7.12 -5.26 15.58
N PHE A 204 -6.42 -6.24 15.00
CA PHE A 204 -5.62 -6.09 13.78
C PHE A 204 -6.19 -7.00 12.70
N LEU A 205 -6.08 -6.55 11.45
CA LEU A 205 -6.52 -7.35 10.31
C LEU A 205 -5.57 -8.54 10.09
N ASP A 206 -6.12 -9.72 9.82
CA ASP A 206 -5.31 -10.81 9.28
C ASP A 206 -4.89 -10.48 7.84
N MET A 207 -3.59 -10.27 7.66
CA MET A 207 -2.97 -9.98 6.37
C MET A 207 -2.22 -11.20 5.83
N SER A 208 -2.56 -12.43 6.21
CA SER A 208 -1.94 -13.68 5.73
C SER A 208 -2.12 -13.93 4.23
N GLN A 209 -3.26 -13.53 3.68
CA GLN A 209 -3.63 -13.71 2.28
C GLN A 209 -3.05 -12.62 1.36
N ASP A 210 -3.10 -12.81 0.04
CA ASP A 210 -2.77 -11.76 -0.93
C ASP A 210 -3.93 -10.74 -1.05
N PHE A 211 -3.81 -9.63 -0.35
CA PHE A 211 -4.75 -8.51 -0.41
C PHE A 211 -4.43 -7.50 -1.53
N THR A 212 -3.33 -7.67 -2.28
CA THR A 212 -2.91 -6.74 -3.34
C THR A 212 -3.84 -6.79 -4.55
N LEU A 213 -4.43 -7.96 -4.84
CA LEU A 213 -5.43 -8.11 -5.90
C LEU A 213 -6.70 -7.32 -5.61
N ASN A 214 -7.13 -7.27 -4.35
CA ASN A 214 -8.25 -6.43 -3.94
C ASN A 214 -7.92 -4.96 -4.21
N VAL A 215 -6.74 -4.47 -3.81
CA VAL A 215 -6.33 -3.08 -4.10
C VAL A 215 -6.27 -2.78 -5.60
N PHE A 216 -5.87 -3.75 -6.42
CA PHE A 216 -5.70 -3.59 -7.86
C PHE A 216 -7.05 -3.57 -8.61
N TYR A 217 -7.97 -4.48 -8.28
CA TYR A 217 -9.23 -4.64 -8.99
C TYR A 217 -10.40 -3.88 -8.36
N ASN A 218 -10.36 -3.61 -7.06
CA ASN A 218 -11.41 -2.86 -6.39
C ASN A 218 -11.44 -1.44 -6.93
N GLU A 219 -12.64 -0.97 -7.28
CA GLU A 219 -12.88 0.32 -7.97
C GLU A 219 -12.33 0.40 -9.40
N SER A 220 -11.69 -0.65 -9.93
CA SER A 220 -11.10 -0.65 -11.26
C SER A 220 -12.00 -1.33 -12.29
N ARG A 221 -12.04 -0.80 -13.50
CA ARG A 221 -12.67 -1.47 -14.66
C ARG A 221 -11.81 -2.64 -15.12
N HIS A 222 -12.40 -3.83 -15.16
CA HIS A 222 -11.77 -5.08 -15.58
C HIS A 222 -12.82 -6.10 -16.04
N GLY A 223 -12.35 -7.16 -16.71
CA GLY A 223 -13.15 -8.24 -17.28
C GLY A 223 -13.09 -8.28 -18.81
N PRO A 224 -13.65 -9.35 -19.43
CA PRO A 224 -13.57 -9.56 -20.88
C PRO A 224 -14.11 -8.40 -21.73
N SER A 225 -15.10 -7.66 -21.21
CA SER A 225 -15.68 -6.49 -21.89
C SER A 225 -14.68 -5.36 -22.13
N TYR A 226 -13.57 -5.31 -21.38
CA TYR A 226 -12.57 -4.25 -21.48
C TYR A 226 -11.32 -4.67 -22.24
N VAL A 227 -11.26 -5.89 -22.80
CA VAL A 227 -10.12 -6.38 -23.58
C VAL A 227 -9.83 -5.47 -24.77
N ASN A 228 -10.86 -5.05 -25.51
CA ASN A 228 -10.68 -4.16 -26.65
C ASN A 228 -10.14 -2.78 -26.24
N GLU A 229 -10.61 -2.23 -25.12
CA GLU A 229 -10.10 -0.96 -24.58
C GLU A 229 -8.62 -1.10 -24.17
N ALA A 230 -8.26 -2.20 -23.51
CA ALA A 230 -6.87 -2.50 -23.16
C ALA A 230 -5.97 -2.71 -24.39
N LEU A 231 -6.48 -3.31 -25.48
CA LEU A 231 -5.76 -3.43 -26.75
C LEU A 231 -5.52 -2.06 -27.39
N SER A 232 -6.50 -1.16 -27.36
CA SER A 232 -6.33 0.21 -27.82
C SER A 232 -5.25 0.96 -27.01
N LEU A 233 -5.18 0.75 -25.69
CA LEU A 233 -4.11 1.31 -24.86
C LEU A 233 -2.74 0.74 -25.24
N LEU A 234 -2.66 -0.55 -25.56
CA LEU A 234 -1.43 -1.21 -25.99
C LEU A 234 -0.90 -0.64 -27.32
N GLN A 235 -1.80 -0.30 -28.25
CA GLN A 235 -1.44 0.32 -29.52
C GLN A 235 -0.87 1.74 -29.36
N ALA A 236 -1.21 2.43 -28.26
CA ALA A 236 -0.76 3.79 -27.95
C ALA A 236 0.48 3.84 -27.04
N VAL A 237 1.15 2.70 -26.81
CA VAL A 237 2.34 2.63 -25.96
C VAL A 237 3.50 3.40 -26.58
N GLN A 238 4.19 4.18 -25.75
CA GLN A 238 5.44 4.83 -26.13
C GLN A 238 6.60 4.11 -25.45
N TYR A 239 7.68 3.86 -26.18
CA TYR A 239 8.92 3.29 -25.67
C TYR A 239 10.12 4.13 -26.11
N TRP A 240 11.10 4.26 -25.22
CA TRP A 240 12.42 4.78 -25.57
C TRP A 240 13.49 4.26 -24.60
N LEU A 241 14.72 4.18 -25.09
CA LEU A 241 15.91 3.88 -24.32
C LEU A 241 16.69 5.18 -24.11
N THR A 242 17.12 5.48 -22.88
CA THR A 242 18.00 6.63 -22.60
C THR A 242 19.46 6.28 -22.87
N ASP A 243 20.31 7.29 -23.03
CA ASP A 243 21.77 7.11 -23.20
C ASP A 243 22.41 6.33 -22.04
N ASP A 244 21.89 6.49 -20.82
CA ASP A 244 22.32 5.72 -19.63
C ASP A 244 21.84 4.25 -19.60
N GLY A 245 21.22 3.76 -20.69
CA GLY A 245 20.72 2.38 -20.79
C GLY A 245 19.47 2.10 -19.94
N ILE A 246 18.60 3.10 -19.73
CA ILE A 246 17.35 2.95 -18.98
C ILE A 246 16.20 2.78 -19.96
N ASP A 247 15.53 1.63 -19.89
CA ASP A 247 14.30 1.38 -20.64
C ASP A 247 13.15 2.18 -20.04
N ASN A 248 12.36 2.84 -20.90
CA ASN A 248 11.20 3.61 -20.47
C ASN A 248 9.98 3.30 -21.34
N TRP A 249 8.82 3.19 -20.68
CA TRP A 249 7.51 3.03 -21.32
C TRP A 249 6.53 4.06 -20.77
N ILE A 250 5.62 4.53 -21.61
CA ILE A 250 4.39 5.22 -21.19
C ILE A 250 3.19 4.44 -21.72
N ILE A 251 2.35 3.98 -20.80
CA ILE A 251 1.10 3.27 -21.09
C ILE A 251 -0.01 3.93 -20.28
N ASN A 252 -1.02 4.49 -20.93
CA ASN A 252 -2.16 5.10 -20.25
C ASN A 252 -1.77 6.13 -19.16
N ASN A 253 -0.84 7.06 -19.48
CA ASN A 253 -0.28 8.04 -18.54
C ASN A 253 0.43 7.45 -17.30
N VAL A 254 0.75 6.16 -17.33
CA VAL A 254 1.63 5.49 -16.37
C VAL A 254 3.01 5.35 -17.02
N ARG A 255 4.02 5.98 -16.41
CA ARG A 255 5.41 5.84 -16.83
C ARG A 255 6.05 4.69 -16.07
N VAL A 256 6.63 3.75 -16.79
CA VAL A 256 7.46 2.69 -16.21
C VAL A 256 8.88 2.89 -16.70
N SER A 257 9.86 2.73 -15.81
CA SER A 257 11.27 2.67 -16.20
C SER A 257 12.00 1.53 -15.52
N GLN A 258 12.95 0.93 -16.23
CA GLN A 258 13.82 -0.13 -15.72
C GLN A 258 15.28 0.19 -16.03
N THR A 259 16.11 0.25 -15.00
CA THR A 259 17.56 0.43 -15.13
C THR A 259 18.26 -0.88 -15.49
N SER A 260 19.53 -0.83 -15.87
CA SER A 260 20.33 -2.01 -16.23
C SER A 260 20.42 -3.04 -15.10
N ASP A 261 20.46 -2.61 -13.83
CA ASP A 261 20.45 -3.46 -12.63
C ASP A 261 19.06 -4.03 -12.24
N GLY A 262 18.05 -3.81 -13.07
CA GLY A 262 16.71 -4.35 -12.91
C GLY A 262 15.78 -3.53 -12.01
N LEU A 263 16.24 -2.42 -11.42
CA LEU A 263 15.38 -1.55 -10.61
C LEU A 263 14.25 -0.95 -11.46
N VAL A 264 13.02 -1.21 -11.03
CA VAL A 264 11.80 -0.74 -11.70
C VAL A 264 11.18 0.42 -10.92
N ARG A 265 10.82 1.48 -11.63
CA ARG A 265 10.07 2.64 -11.13
C ARG A 265 8.79 2.79 -11.94
N VAL A 266 7.67 2.98 -11.25
CA VAL A 266 6.37 3.27 -11.86
C VAL A 266 5.85 4.58 -11.33
N HIS A 267 5.46 5.51 -12.21
CA HIS A 267 4.96 6.83 -11.87
C HIS A 267 3.60 7.09 -12.54
N ARG A 268 2.67 7.70 -11.80
CA ARG A 268 1.36 8.15 -12.31
C ARG A 268 1.11 9.61 -11.90
N CYS A 269 0.36 10.35 -12.73
CA CYS A 269 -0.10 11.73 -12.47
C CYS A 269 1.02 12.69 -12.03
N SER A 270 2.02 12.92 -12.89
CA SER A 270 3.14 13.83 -12.60
C SER A 270 3.87 13.48 -11.29
N HIS A 271 4.28 12.21 -11.16
CA HIS A 271 5.09 11.68 -10.04
C HIS A 271 4.46 11.77 -8.64
N LYS A 272 3.17 12.14 -8.51
CA LYS A 272 2.46 12.13 -7.21
C LYS A 272 2.30 10.72 -6.64
N TYR A 273 2.17 9.74 -7.53
CA TYR A 273 2.07 8.33 -7.19
C TYR A 273 3.29 7.60 -7.72
N GLN A 274 4.00 6.90 -6.84
CA GLN A 274 5.25 6.22 -7.18
C GLN A 274 5.27 4.82 -6.57
N LEU A 275 5.58 3.82 -7.39
CA LEU A 275 5.93 2.48 -6.94
C LEU A 275 7.36 2.20 -7.39
N ARG A 276 8.14 1.51 -6.55
CA ARG A 276 9.51 1.15 -6.87
C ARG A 276 9.81 -0.22 -6.30
N THR A 277 10.50 -1.06 -7.06
CA THR A 277 11.07 -2.30 -6.55
C THR A 277 12.40 -2.62 -7.21
N SER A 278 13.34 -3.18 -6.46
CA SER A 278 14.64 -3.63 -6.96
C SER A 278 14.83 -5.13 -6.74
N PRO A 279 15.04 -5.90 -7.82
CA PRO A 279 15.45 -7.29 -7.74
C PRO A 279 16.86 -7.48 -7.17
N SER A 280 17.75 -6.49 -7.28
CA SER A 280 19.15 -6.61 -6.85
C SER A 280 19.34 -6.51 -5.32
N ASN A 281 18.54 -5.69 -4.63
CA ASN A 281 18.66 -5.50 -3.18
C ASN A 281 17.36 -5.71 -2.39
N GLY A 282 16.28 -6.11 -3.06
CA GLY A 282 14.98 -6.31 -2.41
C GLY A 282 14.35 -5.04 -1.87
N SER A 283 14.79 -3.85 -2.30
CA SER A 283 14.13 -2.61 -1.88
C SER A 283 12.78 -2.44 -2.56
N ALA A 284 11.82 -1.92 -1.82
CA ALA A 284 10.47 -1.63 -2.29
C ALA A 284 9.99 -0.31 -1.70
N SER A 285 9.23 0.48 -2.48
CA SER A 285 8.58 1.67 -1.93
C SER A 285 7.27 2.01 -2.63
N ILE A 286 6.32 2.50 -1.85
CA ILE A 286 5.08 3.13 -2.34
C ILE A 286 5.04 4.55 -1.79
N THR A 287 4.81 5.52 -2.67
CA THR A 287 4.57 6.91 -2.30
C THR A 287 3.29 7.40 -2.95
N SER A 288 2.38 7.90 -2.14
CA SER A 288 1.16 8.60 -2.54
C SER A 288 0.92 9.78 -1.58
N PRO A 289 -0.04 10.68 -1.88
CA PRO A 289 -0.44 11.71 -0.93
C PRO A 289 -0.92 11.17 0.42
N PHE A 290 -1.34 9.90 0.49
CA PHE A 290 -1.93 9.29 1.67
C PHE A 290 -0.99 8.37 2.44
N LEU A 291 0.08 7.88 1.80
CA LEU A 291 0.99 6.89 2.36
C LEU A 291 2.39 7.04 1.79
N HIS A 292 3.40 6.96 2.63
CA HIS A 292 4.76 6.69 2.20
C HIS A 292 5.27 5.46 2.95
N CYS A 293 5.65 4.42 2.21
CA CYS A 293 6.08 3.14 2.74
C CYS A 293 7.37 2.71 2.03
N THR A 294 8.36 2.25 2.79
CA THR A 294 9.60 1.66 2.27
C THR A 294 9.90 0.35 2.99
N ALA A 295 10.48 -0.60 2.27
CA ALA A 295 11.01 -1.83 2.82
C ALA A 295 12.29 -2.21 2.06
N SER A 296 13.19 -2.94 2.70
CA SER A 296 14.46 -3.35 2.06
C SER A 296 15.01 -4.63 2.65
N LEU A 297 15.56 -5.50 1.81
CA LEU A 297 16.36 -6.67 2.21
C LEU A 297 17.88 -6.38 2.16
N GLY A 298 18.27 -5.17 1.75
CA GLY A 298 19.67 -4.78 1.58
C GLY A 298 20.43 -4.67 2.91
N GLN A 299 21.57 -3.96 2.87
CA GLN A 299 22.47 -3.80 4.02
C GLN A 299 21.76 -3.32 5.30
N THR A 300 20.78 -2.44 5.15
CA THR A 300 19.89 -2.02 6.23
C THR A 300 18.48 -2.57 6.00
N GLN A 301 18.22 -3.74 6.57
CA GLN A 301 16.88 -4.29 6.58
C GLN A 301 15.94 -3.37 7.35
N HIS A 302 14.85 -2.99 6.73
CA HIS A 302 13.85 -2.17 7.41
C HIS A 302 12.45 -2.34 6.81
N LEU A 303 11.47 -1.87 7.56
CA LEU A 303 10.12 -1.56 7.15
C LEU A 303 9.75 -0.21 7.77
N PHE A 304 9.48 0.77 6.93
CA PHE A 304 9.08 2.11 7.35
C PHE A 304 7.75 2.47 6.73
N VAL A 305 6.85 3.03 7.54
CA VAL A 305 5.53 3.49 7.11
C VAL A 305 5.27 4.87 7.70
N ARG A 306 4.82 5.80 6.87
CA ARG A 306 4.42 7.14 7.25
C ARG A 306 3.06 7.49 6.66
N ARG A 307 2.21 8.08 7.50
CA ARG A 307 0.97 8.70 7.07
C ARG A 307 0.67 9.95 7.91
N GLY A 308 0.79 11.11 7.27
CA GLY A 308 0.77 12.40 7.96
C GLY A 308 1.87 12.46 9.02
N GLU A 309 1.46 12.65 10.28
CA GLU A 309 2.34 12.70 11.45
C GLU A 309 2.57 11.33 12.11
N ARG A 310 1.84 10.30 11.68
CA ARG A 310 1.99 8.94 12.19
C ARG A 310 3.13 8.23 11.46
N ARG A 311 3.98 7.53 12.21
CA ARG A 311 5.11 6.76 11.67
C ARG A 311 5.23 5.41 12.37
N MET A 312 5.73 4.43 11.63
CA MET A 312 6.16 3.13 12.15
C MET A 312 7.51 2.81 11.51
N HIS A 313 8.48 2.40 12.31
CA HIS A 313 9.78 1.94 11.84
C HIS A 313 10.10 0.60 12.50
N PHE A 314 10.57 -0.34 11.70
CA PHE A 314 11.07 -1.63 12.14
C PHE A 314 12.38 -1.93 11.41
N ASP A 315 13.44 -2.29 12.13
CA ASP A 315 14.77 -2.58 11.56
C ASP A 315 15.21 -4.05 11.75
N GLY A 316 14.29 -4.91 12.18
CA GLY A 316 14.58 -6.29 12.54
C GLY A 316 14.68 -6.50 14.05
N ASN A 317 15.10 -5.50 14.81
CA ASN A 317 15.30 -5.59 16.26
C ASN A 317 14.35 -4.66 17.03
N SER A 318 14.32 -3.40 16.64
CA SER A 318 13.49 -2.36 17.24
C SER A 318 12.21 -2.17 16.44
N PHE A 319 11.08 -2.05 17.12
CA PHE A 319 9.79 -1.72 16.52
C PHE A 319 9.26 -0.46 17.19
N ILE A 320 9.22 0.65 16.46
CA ILE A 320 8.86 1.96 17.03
C ILE A 320 7.68 2.53 16.25
N VAL A 321 6.64 2.92 16.98
CA VAL A 321 5.53 3.71 16.45
C VAL A 321 5.58 5.13 17.01
N ARG A 322 5.10 6.08 16.23
CA ARG A 322 5.06 7.49 16.59
C ARG A 322 3.75 8.11 16.14
N ASN A 323 3.17 8.93 17.00
CA ASN A 323 2.08 9.83 16.67
C ASN A 323 2.45 11.26 17.11
N ALA A 324 2.71 12.15 16.15
CA ALA A 324 3.17 13.51 16.41
C ALA A 324 4.41 13.56 17.31
N GLY A 325 4.29 14.05 18.55
CA GLY A 325 5.38 14.13 19.52
C GLY A 325 5.63 12.86 20.33
N HIS A 326 4.68 11.94 20.38
CA HIS A 326 4.75 10.75 21.25
C HIS A 326 5.24 9.53 20.48
N SER A 327 6.12 8.75 21.09
CA SER A 327 6.60 7.49 20.53
C SER A 327 6.67 6.40 21.58
N ALA A 328 6.34 5.19 21.16
CA ALA A 328 6.52 3.99 21.95
C ALA A 328 6.76 2.80 21.03
N GLY A 329 7.20 1.69 21.58
CA GLY A 329 7.58 0.55 20.78
C GLY A 329 8.06 -0.62 21.60
N PHE A 330 8.57 -1.63 20.91
CA PHE A 330 9.29 -2.74 21.48
C PHE A 330 10.78 -2.62 21.15
N ASP A 331 11.63 -2.84 22.14
CA ASP A 331 13.07 -2.97 21.91
C ASP A 331 13.45 -4.38 21.46
N ASP A 332 14.76 -4.60 21.32
CA ASP A 332 15.40 -5.87 20.97
C ASP A 332 15.05 -7.01 21.96
N LYS A 333 14.69 -6.69 23.19
CA LYS A 333 14.28 -7.64 24.23
C LYS A 333 12.76 -7.86 24.26
N ASN A 334 12.03 -7.35 23.27
CA ASN A 334 10.57 -7.32 23.22
C ASN A 334 9.94 -6.58 24.41
N GLN A 335 10.67 -5.69 25.08
CA GLN A 335 10.14 -4.89 26.17
C GLN A 335 9.51 -3.60 25.64
N LEU A 336 8.38 -3.23 26.22
CA LEU A 336 7.74 -1.95 25.91
C LEU A 336 8.67 -0.80 26.34
N LYS A 337 8.94 0.12 25.42
CA LYS A 337 9.61 1.40 25.69
C LYS A 337 8.75 2.57 25.26
N VAL A 338 8.75 3.61 26.09
CA VAL A 338 8.14 4.92 25.81
C VAL A 338 9.27 5.94 25.73
N TYR A 339 9.23 6.82 24.73
CA TYR A 339 10.29 7.78 24.41
C TYR A 339 9.82 9.22 24.56
#